data_AF-R1F355-F1
#
_entry.id   AF-R1F355-F1
#
_cell.length_a   1.000
_cell.length_b   1.000
_cell.length_c   1.000
_cell.angle_alpha   90.00
_cell.angle_beta   90.00
_cell.angle_gamma   90.00
#
_symmetry.space_group_name_H-M   'P 1'
#
loop_
_entity.id
_entity.type
_entity.pdbx_description
1 polymer ?
#
loop_
_entity_poly.entity_id
_entity_poly.type
_entity_poly.pdbx_seq_one_letter_code
_entity_poly.pdbx_strand_id
1 'polypeptide(L)'
;MLERLALIALGQTAGFSLDEIGQMLGENRWLEIDRARLSAKAQELDDTIQKLAAMRDGLRHAAICSAPSHMACPTFRRLLARAAAGARGASKKKRV
;
A
#
# COMPACT_ATOMS: atom_id res chain seq x y z
N MET A 1 -29.62 -2.98 7.99
CA MET A 1 -28.74 -2.98 9.20
C MET A 1 -27.42 -3.68 8.91
N LEU A 2 -27.43 -4.83 8.21
CA LEU A 2 -26.19 -5.47 7.74
C LEU A 2 -25.38 -4.62 6.78
N GLU A 3 -25.99 -3.76 5.93
CA GLU A 3 -25.21 -2.96 4.98
C GLU A 3 -24.23 -2.02 5.67
N ARG A 4 -24.58 -1.50 6.85
CA ARG A 4 -23.71 -0.62 7.62
C ARG A 4 -22.48 -1.36 8.15
N LEU A 5 -22.66 -2.58 8.65
CA LEU A 5 -21.53 -3.42 9.09
C LEU A 5 -20.67 -3.86 7.92
N ALA A 6 -21.28 -4.18 6.77
CA ALA A 6 -20.56 -4.50 5.54
C ALA A 6 -19.71 -3.32 5.05
N LEU A 7 -20.24 -2.09 5.12
CA LEU A 7 -19.50 -0.87 4.79
C LEU A 7 -18.32 -0.63 5.74
N ILE A 8 -18.51 -0.85 7.04
CA ILE A 8 -17.41 -0.76 8.03
C ILE A 8 -16.32 -1.78 7.71
N ALA A 9 -16.70 -3.04 7.47
CA ALA A 9 -15.75 -4.10 7.15
C ALA A 9 -14.97 -3.80 5.85
N LEU A 10 -15.66 -3.27 4.82
CA LEU A 10 -15.02 -2.85 3.57
C LEU A 10 -14.03 -1.70 3.81
N GLY A 11 -14.43 -0.67 4.56
CA GLY A 11 -13.57 0.46 4.89
C GLY A 11 -12.31 0.04 5.64
N GLN A 12 -12.43 -0.83 6.64
CA GLN A 12 -11.28 -1.34 7.39
C GLN A 12 -10.34 -2.17 6.50
N THR A 13 -10.90 -2.99 5.60
CA THR A 13 -10.11 -3.77 4.63
C THR A 13 -9.34 -2.85 3.67
N ALA A 14 -9.94 -1.73 3.28
CA ALA A 14 -9.30 -0.71 2.46
C ALA A 14 -8.26 0.14 3.23
N GLY A 15 -8.08 -0.08 4.54
CA GLY A 15 -7.11 0.62 5.37
C GLY A 15 -7.60 1.96 5.91
N PHE A 16 -8.92 2.15 6.05
CA PHE A 16 -9.50 3.23 6.84
C PHE A 16 -9.58 2.87 8.32
N SER A 17 -9.37 3.84 9.21
CA SER A 17 -9.64 3.68 10.64
C SER A 17 -11.15 3.75 10.93
N LEU A 18 -11.56 3.27 12.11
CA LEU A 18 -12.97 3.37 12.55
C LEU A 18 -13.43 4.83 12.69
N ASP A 19 -12.54 5.75 13.07
CA ASP A 19 -12.85 7.18 13.13
C ASP A 19 -13.10 7.75 11.73
N GLU A 20 -12.26 7.37 10.75
CA GLU A 20 -12.43 7.80 9.36
C GLU A 20 -13.75 7.30 8.78
N ILE A 21 -14.08 6.04 9.06
CA ILE A 21 -15.35 5.43 8.65
C ILE A 21 -16.52 6.09 9.37
N GLY A 22 -16.39 6.38 10.67
CA GLY A 22 -17.41 7.05 11.48
C GLY A 22 -17.79 8.42 10.91
N GLN A 23 -16.80 9.20 10.48
CA GLN A 23 -17.02 10.50 9.81
C GLN A 23 -17.80 10.35 8.50
N MET A 24 -17.56 9.30 7.72
CA MET A 24 -18.23 9.06 6.43
C MET A 24 -19.65 8.50 6.58
N LEU A 25 -19.94 7.80 7.69
CA LEU A 25 -21.24 7.20 7.94
C LEU A 25 -22.31 8.21 8.41
N GLY A 26 -21.87 9.37 8.95
CA GLY A 26 -22.75 10.42 9.46
C GLY A 26 -23.61 10.00 10.66
N GLU A 27 -24.12 10.97 11.41
CA GLU A 27 -25.04 10.71 12.54
C GLU A 27 -26.48 10.41 12.07
N ASN A 28 -26.87 10.90 10.89
CA ASN A 28 -28.27 10.95 10.43
C ASN A 28 -28.65 9.95 9.32
N ARG A 29 -27.93 8.81 9.19
CA ARG A 29 -28.17 7.73 8.20
C ARG A 29 -27.92 8.10 6.73
N TRP A 30 -27.48 9.32 6.44
CA TRP A 30 -27.03 9.70 5.11
C TRP A 30 -25.52 9.54 5.04
N LEU A 31 -25.07 8.70 4.10
CA LEU A 31 -23.67 8.51 3.78
C LEU A 31 -23.14 9.77 3.11
N GLU A 32 -22.52 10.66 3.88
CA GLU A 32 -21.74 11.76 3.33
C GLU A 32 -20.35 11.25 2.95
N ILE A 33 -20.30 10.54 1.83
CA ILE A 33 -19.07 9.98 1.30
C ILE A 33 -18.21 11.11 0.74
N ASP A 34 -17.13 11.42 1.44
CA ASP A 34 -16.06 12.27 0.91
C ASP A 34 -15.33 11.53 -0.23
N ARG A 35 -15.68 11.90 -1.46
CA ARG A 35 -15.09 11.34 -2.69
C ARG A 35 -13.60 11.67 -2.83
N ALA A 36 -13.15 12.81 -2.28
CA ALA A 36 -11.74 13.18 -2.33
C ALA A 36 -10.94 12.26 -1.41
N ARG A 37 -11.45 11.96 -0.21
CA ARG A 37 -10.85 11.01 0.71
C ARG A 37 -10.76 9.59 0.13
N LEU A 38 -11.82 9.13 -0.53
CA LEU A 38 -11.80 7.84 -1.25
C LEU A 38 -10.73 7.81 -2.34
N SER A 39 -10.62 8.88 -3.14
CA SER A 39 -9.63 8.97 -4.21
C SER A 39 -8.20 8.99 -3.66
N ALA A 40 -7.96 9.70 -2.55
CA ALA A 40 -6.67 9.70 -1.87
C ALA A 40 -6.30 8.30 -1.35
N LYS A 41 -7.26 7.58 -0.73
CA LYS A 41 -7.03 6.20 -0.29
C LYS A 41 -6.74 5.26 -1.46
N ALA A 42 -7.45 5.41 -2.58
CA ALA A 42 -7.17 4.63 -3.79
C ALA A 42 -5.73 4.86 -4.28
N GLN A 43 -5.26 6.11 -4.28
CA GLN A 43 -3.88 6.42 -4.63
C GLN A 43 -2.85 5.79 -3.66
N GLU A 44 -3.13 5.78 -2.36
CA GLU A 44 -2.29 5.09 -1.35
C GLU A 44 -2.24 3.57 -1.60
N LEU A 45 -3.36 2.97 -1.97
CA LEU A 45 -3.44 1.55 -2.33
C LEU A 45 -2.66 1.28 -3.61
N ASP A 46 -2.78 2.12 -4.64
CA ASP A 46 -2.01 2.00 -5.88
C ASP A 46 -0.50 2.03 -5.62
N ASP A 47 -0.03 2.98 -4.81
CA ASP A 47 1.38 3.07 -4.42
C ASP A 47 1.86 1.80 -3.70
N THR A 48 0.99 1.19 -2.89
CA THR A 48 1.28 -0.05 -2.17
C THR A 48 1.29 -1.25 -3.13
N ILE A 49 0.33 -1.33 -4.04
CA ILE A 49 0.25 -2.36 -5.08
C ILE A 49 1.50 -2.32 -5.95
N GLN A 50 1.96 -1.14 -6.37
CA GLN A 50 3.18 -1.00 -7.17
C GLN A 50 4.41 -1.55 -6.44
N LYS A 51 4.55 -1.25 -5.14
CA LYS A 51 5.64 -1.79 -4.31
C LYS A 51 5.55 -3.32 -4.19
N LEU A 52 4.36 -3.85 -3.89
CA LEU A 52 4.12 -5.29 -3.76
C LEU A 52 4.33 -6.03 -5.07
N ALA A 53 3.91 -5.47 -6.20
CA ALA A 53 4.14 -6.01 -7.53
C ALA A 53 5.64 -6.09 -7.83
N ALA A 54 6.40 -5.02 -7.60
CA ALA A 54 7.84 -5.01 -7.79
C ALA A 54 8.55 -6.07 -6.93
N MET A 55 8.12 -6.24 -5.67
CA MET A 55 8.64 -7.29 -4.79
C MET A 55 8.28 -8.69 -5.30
N ARG A 56 7.02 -8.94 -5.66
CA ARG A 56 6.55 -10.21 -6.24
C ARG A 56 7.36 -10.59 -7.48
N ASP A 57 7.55 -9.64 -8.39
CA ASP A 57 8.24 -9.89 -9.65
C ASP A 57 9.74 -10.12 -9.40
N GLY A 58 10.32 -9.44 -8.41
CA GLY A 58 11.68 -9.72 -7.91
C GLY A 58 11.83 -11.14 -7.33
N LEU A 59 10.87 -11.59 -6.51
CA LEU A 59 10.86 -12.94 -5.93
C LEU A 59 10.70 -14.02 -7.00
N ARG A 60 9.78 -13.82 -7.94
CA ARG A 60 9.60 -14.72 -9.11
C ARG A 60 10.89 -14.83 -9.93
N HIS A 61 11.55 -13.70 -10.17
CA HIS A 61 12.83 -13.69 -10.88
C HIS A 61 13.90 -14.45 -10.10
N ALA A 62 14.05 -14.20 -8.80
CA ALA A 62 15.05 -14.87 -7.96
C ALA A 62 14.89 -16.40 -7.99
N ALA A 63 13.65 -16.90 -8.01
CA ALA A 63 13.36 -18.34 -8.02
C ALA A 63 13.83 -19.07 -9.30
N ILE A 64 13.94 -18.39 -10.44
CA ILE A 64 14.34 -18.99 -11.72
C ILE A 64 15.69 -18.47 -12.24
N CYS A 65 16.36 -17.62 -11.46
CA CYS A 65 17.57 -16.94 -11.90
C CYS A 65 18.71 -17.94 -12.08
N SER A 66 19.27 -18.03 -13.29
CA SER A 66 20.40 -18.90 -13.62
C SER A 66 21.76 -18.29 -13.27
N ALA A 67 21.80 -17.09 -12.68
CA ALA A 67 23.05 -16.45 -12.30
C ALA A 67 23.79 -17.32 -11.26
N PRO A 68 25.13 -17.46 -11.37
CA PRO A 68 25.92 -18.28 -10.45
C PRO A 68 25.87 -17.77 -9.00
N SER A 69 25.48 -16.50 -8.80
CA SER A 69 25.06 -15.95 -7.53
C SER A 69 24.01 -14.85 -7.74
N HIS A 70 23.15 -14.60 -6.75
CA HIS A 70 22.18 -13.48 -6.83
C HIS A 70 22.88 -12.11 -6.92
N MET A 71 24.10 -11.96 -6.40
CA MET A 71 24.91 -10.74 -6.58
C MET A 71 25.41 -10.56 -8.01
N ALA A 72 25.55 -11.63 -8.78
CA ALA A 72 25.84 -11.54 -10.20
C ALA A 72 24.61 -11.15 -11.04
N CYS A 73 23.39 -11.23 -10.47
CA CYS A 73 22.17 -10.84 -11.18
C CYS A 73 22.00 -9.30 -11.23
N PRO A 74 22.03 -8.67 -12.41
CA PRO A 74 21.88 -7.22 -12.53
C PRO A 74 20.49 -6.73 -12.11
N THR A 75 19.45 -7.55 -12.29
CA THR A 75 18.09 -7.22 -11.83
C THR A 75 18.01 -7.20 -10.31
N PHE A 76 18.63 -8.16 -9.63
CA PHE A 76 18.68 -8.20 -8.17
C PHE A 76 19.47 -7.02 -7.58
N ARG A 77 20.62 -6.67 -8.16
CA ARG A 77 21.40 -5.49 -7.75
C ARG A 77 20.60 -4.18 -7.86
N ARG A 78 19.83 -4.01 -8.94
CA ARG A 78 18.93 -2.86 -9.11
C ARG A 78 17.83 -2.81 -8.05
N LEU A 79 17.25 -3.96 -7.70
CA LEU A 79 16.24 -4.05 -6.64
C LEU A 79 16.81 -3.62 -5.27
N LEU A 80 18.00 -4.12 -4.91
CA LEU A 80 18.69 -3.72 -3.67
C LEU A 80 19.02 -2.22 -3.63
N ALA A 81 19.49 -1.65 -4.75
CA ALA A 81 19.77 -0.22 -4.83
C ALA A 81 18.52 0.63 -4.56
N ARG A 82 17.36 0.21 -5.12
CA ARG A 82 16.07 0.88 -4.89
C ARG A 82 15.59 0.74 -3.44
N ALA A 83 15.72 -0.45 -2.85
CA ALA A 83 15.38 -0.67 -1.44
C ALA A 83 16.24 0.20 -0.50
N ALA A 84 17.55 0.27 -0.74
CA ALA A 84 18.46 1.14 0.00
C ALA A 84 18.13 2.63 -0.17
N ALA A 85 17.69 3.06 -1.36
CA ALA A 85 17.24 4.43 -1.59
C ALA A 85 15.93 4.75 -0.83
N GLY A 86 14.96 3.83 -0.82
CA GLY A 86 13.71 3.99 -0.08
C GLY A 86 13.89 4.07 1.44
N ALA A 87 14.78 3.24 2.00
CA ALA A 87 15.12 3.26 3.42
C ALA A 87 15.76 4.61 3.85
N ARG A 88 16.60 5.20 3.00
CA ARG A 88 17.22 6.51 3.24
C ARG A 88 16.20 7.66 3.22
N GLY A 89 15.16 7.58 2.40
CA GLY A 89 14.07 8.56 2.36
C GLY A 89 13.16 8.52 3.59
N ALA A 90 12.86 7.32 4.12
CA ALA A 90 12.07 7.15 5.34
C ALA A 90 12.75 7.71 6.59
N SER A 91 14.08 7.61 6.68
CA SER A 91 14.86 8.12 7.81
C SER A 91 14.86 9.66 7.92
N LYS A 92 14.71 10.39 6.80
CA LYS A 92 14.64 11.86 6.81
C LYS A 92 13.30 12.41 7.33
N LYS A 93 12.19 11.66 7.21
CA LYS A 93 10.87 12.11 7.69
C LYS A 93 10.66 12.01 9.21
N LYS A 94 11.58 11.38 9.96
CA LYS A 94 11.46 11.16 11.41
C LYS A 94 12.21 12.21 12.27
N ARG A 95 12.73 13.28 11.65
CA ARG A 95 13.41 14.40 12.33
C ARG A 95 12.67 15.72 12.06
N VAL A 96 11.42 15.82 12.52
CA VAL A 96 10.70 17.09 12.75
C VAL A 96 9.82 16.88 13.98
#